data_AF-A0A6V7W3F1-F1
#
_entry.id   AF-A0A6V7W3F1-F1
#
_cell.length_a   1.000
_cell.length_b   1.000
_cell.length_c   1.000
_cell.angle_alpha   90.00
_cell.angle_beta   90.00
_cell.angle_gamma   90.00
#
_symmetry.space_group_name_H-M   'P 1'
#
loop_
_entity.id
_entity.type
_entity.pdbx_description
1 polymer ?
#
loop_
_entity_poly.entity_id
_entity_poly.type
_entity_poly.pdbx_seq_one_letter_code
_entity_poly.pdbx_strand_id
1 'polypeptide(L)'
;MEKALETQFVCINCLNPSSSLYTEYSRDVIRMTECKNCGLIVDKYIEYDITLIIIDLILQYKSAYRHVLINLNFKSFFRIIFIFLLCDAYEDWIERKSLADPIRIFYDLEWTFYECLLKSFNGIFGLFNFYLFIN
;
A
#
# COMPACT_ATOMS: atom_id res chain seq x y z
N MET A 1 17.27 -24.31 8.66
CA MET A 1 16.33 -24.99 7.74
C MET A 1 15.03 -24.22 7.78
N GLU A 2 14.81 -23.31 6.83
CA GLU A 2 13.49 -22.77 6.51
C GLU A 2 13.42 -22.67 4.98
N LYS A 3 12.99 -23.77 4.37
CA LYS A 3 12.56 -23.81 2.97
C LYS A 3 11.16 -23.20 2.92
N ALA A 4 11.02 -22.02 2.32
CA ALA A 4 9.80 -21.61 1.61
C ALA A 4 9.97 -20.18 1.08
N LEU A 5 10.30 -20.04 -0.21
CA LEU A 5 9.41 -19.35 -1.16
C LEU A 5 9.99 -19.52 -2.58
N GLU A 6 9.57 -20.57 -3.28
CA GLU A 6 9.57 -20.56 -4.75
C GLU A 6 8.46 -19.60 -5.21
N THR A 7 8.61 -18.31 -4.90
CA THR A 7 7.92 -17.24 -5.62
C THR A 7 8.95 -16.67 -6.56
N GLN A 8 8.69 -16.82 -7.85
CA GLN A 8 9.49 -16.25 -8.92
C GLN A 8 9.39 -14.72 -8.80
N PHE A 9 10.33 -14.09 -8.09
CA PHE A 9 10.37 -12.64 -7.95
C PHE A 9 10.55 -12.00 -9.32
N VAL A 10 10.05 -10.79 -9.52
CA VAL A 10 10.05 -10.13 -10.82
C VAL A 10 10.79 -8.81 -10.71
N CYS A 11 11.67 -8.51 -11.68
CA CYS A 11 12.36 -7.23 -11.67
C CYS A 11 11.35 -6.07 -11.86
N ILE A 12 11.38 -5.07 -10.97
CA ILE A 12 10.50 -3.90 -11.02
C ILE A 12 10.76 -3.03 -12.26
N ASN A 13 11.91 -3.17 -12.92
CA ASN A 13 12.30 -2.37 -14.07
C ASN A 13 11.93 -3.03 -15.41
N CYS A 14 12.32 -4.30 -15.60
CA CYS A 14 12.16 -5.01 -16.88
C CYS A 14 11.13 -6.14 -16.86
N LEU A 15 10.46 -6.40 -15.73
CA LEU A 15 9.50 -7.51 -15.56
C LEU A 15 10.06 -8.92 -15.80
N ASN A 16 11.38 -9.07 -15.92
CA ASN A 16 11.97 -10.39 -16.08
C ASN A 16 11.98 -11.15 -14.74
N PRO A 17 11.66 -12.45 -14.73
CA PRO A 17 11.76 -13.25 -13.52
C PRO A 17 13.21 -13.27 -13.00
N SER A 18 13.34 -13.23 -11.69
CA SER A 18 14.58 -13.32 -10.92
C SER A 18 14.46 -14.45 -9.92
N SER A 19 15.53 -15.24 -9.77
CA SER A 19 15.60 -16.36 -8.83
C SER A 19 15.80 -15.93 -7.37
N SER A 20 16.22 -14.68 -7.12
CA SER A 20 16.42 -14.13 -5.78
C SER A 20 16.34 -12.60 -5.78
N LEU A 21 15.77 -12.01 -4.73
CA LEU A 21 15.78 -10.55 -4.50
C LEU A 21 17.06 -10.07 -3.82
N TYR A 22 17.64 -10.92 -2.97
CA TYR A 22 18.88 -10.67 -2.26
C TYR A 22 19.81 -11.86 -2.38
N THR A 23 21.11 -11.59 -2.40
CA THR A 23 22.17 -12.60 -2.31
C THR A 23 22.88 -12.42 -0.98
N GLU A 24 22.86 -13.46 -0.15
CA GLU A 24 23.58 -13.49 1.12
C GLU A 24 24.99 -14.03 0.85
N TYR A 25 26.00 -13.18 0.94
CA TYR A 25 27.40 -13.56 0.67
C TYR A 25 28.06 -14.17 1.92
N SER A 26 27.60 -13.79 3.11
CA SER A 26 28.06 -14.25 4.43
C SER A 26 27.03 -13.87 5.50
N ARG A 27 27.14 -14.39 6.73
CA ARG A 27 26.13 -14.23 7.81
C ARG A 27 25.73 -12.78 8.12
N ASP A 28 26.55 -11.79 7.73
CA ASP A 28 26.33 -10.36 8.02
C ASP A 28 26.30 -9.48 6.76
N VAL A 29 26.39 -10.03 5.54
CA VAL A 29 26.45 -9.23 4.31
C VAL A 29 25.40 -9.73 3.30
N ILE A 30 24.30 -8.99 3.25
CA ILE A 30 23.24 -9.13 2.26
C ILE A 30 23.47 -8.06 1.19
N ARG A 31 23.49 -8.46 -0.09
CA ARG A 31 23.58 -7.52 -1.21
C ARG A 31 22.37 -7.70 -2.12
N MET A 32 21.80 -6.59 -2.56
CA MET A 32 20.71 -6.59 -3.55
C MET A 32 21.16 -7.25 -4.85
N THR A 33 20.29 -8.09 -5.40
CA THR A 33 20.58 -8.80 -6.64
C THR A 33 20.39 -7.86 -7.83
N GLU A 34 21.36 -7.83 -8.74
CA GLU A 34 21.26 -7.15 -10.02
C GLU A 34 20.54 -8.04 -11.05
N CYS A 35 19.67 -7.44 -11.85
CA CYS A 35 18.92 -8.16 -12.86
C CYS A 35 19.83 -8.51 -14.05
N LYS A 36 19.91 -9.80 -14.40
CA LYS A 36 20.71 -10.29 -15.54
C LYS A 36 20.33 -9.68 -16.90
N ASN A 37 19.10 -9.17 -17.05
CA ASN A 37 18.61 -8.61 -18.31
C ASN A 37 18.84 -7.10 -18.43
N CYS A 38 18.57 -6.32 -17.37
CA CYS A 38 18.68 -4.85 -17.42
C CYS A 38 19.89 -4.27 -16.67
N GLY A 39 20.63 -5.08 -15.92
CA GLY A 39 21.77 -4.63 -15.10
C GLY A 39 21.38 -3.75 -13.91
N LEU A 40 20.09 -3.41 -13.75
CA LEU A 40 19.60 -2.64 -12.61
C LEU A 40 19.24 -3.56 -11.45
N ILE A 41 19.20 -2.99 -10.25
CA ILE A 41 18.72 -3.67 -9.04
C ILE A 41 17.32 -4.25 -9.28
N VAL A 42 17.13 -5.52 -8.94
CA VAL A 42 15.87 -6.26 -9.17
C VAL A 42 14.70 -5.61 -8.46
N ASP A 43 14.89 -5.24 -7.19
CA ASP A 43 13.91 -4.54 -6.38
C ASP A 43 14.59 -3.70 -5.30
N LYS A 44 14.56 -2.37 -5.44
CA LYS A 44 15.15 -1.44 -4.47
C LYS A 44 14.28 -1.22 -3.23
N TYR A 45 12.99 -1.54 -3.31
CA TYR A 45 12.02 -1.17 -2.27
C TYR A 45 12.02 -2.15 -1.09
N ILE A 46 12.76 -3.25 -1.17
CA ILE A 46 12.89 -4.20 -0.06
C ILE A 46 13.62 -3.60 1.16
N GLU A 47 14.50 -2.63 0.93
CA GLU A 47 15.19 -1.90 2.00
C GLU A 47 14.41 -0.66 2.47
N TYR A 48 13.37 -0.27 1.71
CA TYR A 48 12.63 0.95 2.00
C TYR A 48 11.59 0.70 3.08
N ASP A 49 11.46 1.68 3.98
CA ASP A 49 10.33 1.71 4.90
C ASP A 49 9.01 1.89 4.13
N ILE A 50 7.93 1.36 4.71
CA ILE A 50 6.62 1.34 4.06
C ILE A 50 6.11 2.76 3.74
N THR A 51 6.51 3.76 4.53
CA THR A 51 6.17 5.17 4.31
C THR A 51 6.76 5.71 3.01
N LEU A 52 8.01 5.35 2.68
CA LEU A 52 8.65 5.75 1.43
C LEU A 52 8.02 5.07 0.23
N ILE A 53 7.64 3.79 0.37
CA ILE A 53 6.92 3.06 -0.67
C ILE A 53 5.56 3.76 -0.96
N ILE A 54 4.84 4.18 0.08
CA ILE A 54 3.56 4.89 -0.07
C ILE A 54 3.74 6.23 -0.80
N ILE A 55 4.77 7.01 -0.48
CA ILE A 55 5.05 8.26 -1.19
C ILE A 55 5.26 7.99 -2.69
N ASP A 56 6.06 6.98 -3.03
CA ASP A 56 6.32 6.63 -4.43
C ASP A 56 5.07 6.07 -5.15
N LEU A 57 4.14 5.42 -4.43
CA LEU A 57 2.83 5.03 -4.96
C LEU A 57 1.93 6.25 -5.21
N ILE A 58 1.91 7.23 -4.31
CA ILE A 58 1.15 8.49 -4.48
C ILE A 58 1.67 9.26 -5.70
N LEU A 59 2.99 9.25 -5.91
CA LEU A 59 3.65 9.83 -7.09
C LEU A 59 3.48 8.98 -8.37
N GLN A 60 2.71 7.90 -8.29
CA GLN A 60 2.42 6.98 -9.39
C GLN A 60 3.66 6.35 -10.06
N TYR A 61 4.73 6.12 -9.31
CA TYR A 61 5.90 5.46 -9.88
C TYR A 61 5.60 3.99 -10.21
N LYS A 62 5.73 3.65 -11.51
CA LYS A 62 5.49 2.28 -12.03
C LYS A 62 6.30 1.22 -11.29
N SER A 63 7.51 1.55 -10.86
CA SER A 63 8.39 0.65 -10.12
C SER A 63 7.86 0.33 -8.71
N ALA A 64 7.26 1.30 -8.02
CA ALA A 64 6.61 1.08 -6.72
C ALA A 64 5.36 0.20 -6.86
N TYR A 65 4.55 0.44 -7.90
CA TYR A 65 3.41 -0.45 -8.18
C TYR A 65 3.83 -1.89 -8.47
N ARG A 66 4.88 -2.11 -9.28
CA ARG A 66 5.38 -3.46 -9.58
C ARG A 66 5.91 -4.17 -8.34
N HIS A 67 6.59 -3.44 -7.45
CA HIS A 67 7.01 -3.96 -6.15
C HIS A 67 5.81 -4.43 -5.32
N VAL A 68 4.80 -3.57 -5.15
CA VAL A 68 3.59 -3.86 -4.35
C VAL A 68 2.75 -4.98 -4.93
N LEU A 69 2.59 -5.03 -6.24
CA LEU A 69 1.70 -5.98 -6.89
C LEU A 69 2.31 -7.37 -7.06
N ILE A 70 3.64 -7.46 -7.24
CA ILE A 70 4.29 -8.70 -7.70
C ILE A 70 5.25 -9.26 -6.65
N ASN A 71 6.04 -8.41 -5.98
CA ASN A 71 7.14 -8.86 -5.12
C ASN A 71 6.83 -8.78 -3.61
N LEU A 72 5.81 -8.01 -3.22
CA LEU A 72 5.42 -7.83 -1.82
C LEU A 72 4.45 -8.93 -1.36
N ASN A 73 4.73 -9.50 -0.19
CA ASN A 73 3.78 -10.35 0.52
C ASN A 73 2.89 -9.47 1.41
N PHE A 74 1.57 -9.50 1.17
CA PHE A 74 0.53 -8.63 1.77
C PHE A 74 0.25 -8.85 3.27
N LYS A 75 1.27 -8.92 4.14
CA LYS A 75 1.06 -9.18 5.59
C LYS A 75 0.56 -7.98 6.41
N SER A 76 0.64 -6.73 5.92
CA SER A 76 0.30 -5.54 6.73
C SER A 76 -0.46 -4.42 5.98
N PHE A 77 -1.19 -4.77 4.92
CA PHE A 77 -2.00 -3.81 4.14
C PHE A 77 -3.13 -3.16 4.96
N PHE A 78 -3.66 -3.86 5.97
CA PHE A 78 -4.72 -3.37 6.83
C PHE A 78 -4.37 -2.04 7.54
N ARG A 79 -3.08 -1.81 7.86
CA ARG A 79 -2.65 -0.55 8.48
C ARG A 79 -2.77 0.63 7.52
N ILE A 80 -2.44 0.41 6.25
CA ILE A 80 -2.51 1.44 5.21
C ILE A 80 -3.97 1.69 4.84
N ILE A 81 -4.76 0.63 4.64
CA ILE A 81 -6.21 0.74 4.41
C ILE A 81 -6.88 1.54 5.53
N PHE A 82 -6.49 1.32 6.78
CA PHE A 82 -7.01 2.06 7.92
C PHE A 82 -6.62 3.55 7.87
N ILE A 83 -5.37 3.89 7.54
CA ILE A 83 -4.94 5.29 7.39
C ILE A 83 -5.71 5.97 6.25
N PHE A 84 -5.84 5.32 5.09
CA PHE A 84 -6.62 5.86 3.97
C PHE A 84 -8.10 6.05 4.33
N LEU A 85 -8.70 5.09 5.04
CA LEU A 85 -10.08 5.20 5.52
C LEU A 85 -10.26 6.41 6.46
N LEU A 86 -9.28 6.66 7.34
CA LEU A 86 -9.30 7.81 8.23
C LEU A 86 -9.12 9.13 7.47
N CYS A 87 -8.24 9.17 6.47
CA CYS A 87 -8.05 10.35 5.61
C CYS A 87 -9.32 10.69 4.83
N ASP A 88 -9.94 9.69 4.19
CA ASP A 88 -11.19 9.86 3.42
C ASP A 88 -12.35 10.34 4.31
N ALA A 89 -12.52 9.73 5.49
CA ALA A 89 -13.51 10.16 6.47
C ALA A 89 -13.25 11.58 6.99
N TYR A 90 -11.98 11.98 7.13
CA TYR A 90 -11.59 13.32 7.57
C TYR A 90 -11.87 14.38 6.50
N GLU A 91 -11.64 14.09 5.23
CA GLU A 91 -11.99 14.96 4.10
C GLU A 91 -13.51 15.18 4.02
N ASP A 92 -14.31 14.11 4.12
CA ASP A 92 -15.78 14.19 4.16
C ASP A 92 -16.27 14.99 5.38
N TRP A 93 -15.59 14.89 6.53
CA TRP A 93 -15.94 15.61 7.75
C TRP A 93 -15.61 17.10 7.68
N ILE A 94 -14.42 17.47 7.17
CA ILE A 94 -14.01 18.88 7.07
C ILE A 94 -14.89 19.65 6.08
N GLU A 95 -15.31 19.00 4.99
CA GLU A 95 -16.23 19.59 4.01
C GLU A 95 -17.59 19.89 4.66
N ARG A 96 -18.17 18.94 5.40
CA ARG A 96 -19.44 19.15 6.12
C ARG A 96 -19.34 20.21 7.19
N LYS A 97 -18.22 20.24 7.92
CA LYS A 97 -17.95 21.29 8.92
C LYS A 97 -17.89 22.67 8.28
N SER A 98 -17.35 22.79 7.06
CA SER A 98 -17.29 24.06 6.34
C SER A 98 -18.67 24.61 5.94
N LEU A 99 -19.67 23.72 5.82
CA LEU A 99 -21.04 24.05 5.41
C LEU A 99 -22.02 24.18 6.59
N ALA A 100 -21.62 23.83 7.81
CA ALA A 100 -22.51 23.76 8.98
C ALA A 100 -22.57 25.10 9.77
N ASP A 101 -23.75 25.42 10.30
CA ASP A 101 -23.95 26.59 11.17
C ASP A 101 -23.21 26.47 12.51
N PRO A 102 -22.58 27.55 13.01
CA PRO A 102 -21.75 27.52 14.23
C PRO A 102 -22.47 27.06 15.50
N ILE A 103 -23.80 27.18 15.57
CA ILE A 103 -24.61 26.71 16.70
C ILE A 103 -24.75 25.18 16.71
N ARG A 104 -24.80 24.55 15.52
CA ARG A 104 -24.96 23.09 15.37
C ARG A 104 -23.65 22.34 15.61
N ILE A 105 -22.53 23.01 15.35
CA ILE A 105 -21.17 22.47 15.50
C ILE A 105 -20.86 22.04 16.94
N PHE A 106 -21.41 22.68 17.99
CA PHE A 106 -20.95 22.48 19.37
C PHE A 106 -21.23 21.09 19.98
N TYR A 107 -22.26 20.37 19.51
CA TYR A 107 -22.63 19.04 20.04
C TYR A 107 -22.45 17.89 19.03
N ASP A 108 -22.43 18.16 17.72
CA ASP A 108 -22.47 17.14 16.66
C ASP A 108 -21.08 16.79 16.06
N LEU A 109 -20.00 17.46 16.48
CA LEU A 109 -18.67 17.35 15.86
C LEU A 109 -18.11 15.91 15.86
N GLU A 110 -18.22 15.18 16.97
CA GLU A 110 -17.67 13.82 17.09
C GLU A 110 -18.56 12.79 16.40
N TRP A 111 -19.88 12.90 16.55
CA TRP A 111 -20.85 11.99 15.93
C TRP A 111 -20.79 12.04 14.40
N THR A 112 -20.70 13.24 13.83
CA THR A 112 -20.60 13.42 12.37
C THR A 112 -19.33 12.81 11.78
N PHE A 113 -18.21 12.80 12.53
CA PHE A 113 -17.00 12.12 12.11
C PHE A 113 -17.19 10.60 12.03
N TYR A 114 -17.82 9.98 13.03
CA TYR A 114 -18.09 8.54 13.04
C TYR A 114 -19.04 8.11 11.91
N GLU A 115 -20.04 8.94 11.58
CA GLU A 115 -20.92 8.71 10.43
C GLU A 115 -20.14 8.74 9.10
N CYS A 116 -19.25 9.72 8.92
CA CYS A 116 -18.38 9.77 7.73
C CYS A 116 -17.48 8.52 7.64
N LEU A 117 -16.91 8.07 8.76
CA LEU A 117 -16.08 6.87 8.81
C LEU A 117 -16.85 5.59 8.41
N LEU A 118 -18.08 5.43 8.92
CA LEU A 118 -18.94 4.32 8.54
C LEU A 118 -19.35 4.38 7.07
N LYS A 119 -19.62 5.57 6.54
CA LYS A 119 -19.93 5.77 5.11
C LYS A 119 -18.76 5.36 4.22
N SER A 120 -17.55 5.84 4.50
CA SER A 120 -16.32 5.47 3.77
C SER A 120 -16.03 3.96 3.85
N PHE A 121 -16.23 3.35 5.02
CA PHE A 121 -16.03 1.91 5.20
C PHE A 121 -17.00 1.09 4.34
N ASN A 122 -18.29 1.44 4.34
CA ASN A 122 -19.30 0.76 3.52
C ASN A 122 -19.03 0.94 2.01
N GLY A 123 -18.52 2.10 1.59
CA GLY A 123 -18.10 2.33 0.20
C GLY A 123 -16.97 1.39 -0.25
N ILE A 124 -15.89 1.30 0.55
CA ILE A 124 -14.75 0.41 0.27
C ILE A 124 -15.19 -1.07 0.30
N PHE A 125 -16.00 -1.45 1.27
CA PHE A 125 -16.53 -2.80 1.38
C PHE A 125 -17.41 -3.16 0.18
N GLY A 126 -18.25 -2.24 -0.30
CA GLY A 126 -19.07 -2.42 -1.50
C GLY A 126 -18.24 -2.64 -2.76
N LEU A 127 -17.19 -1.84 -2.98
CA LEU A 127 -16.28 -1.98 -4.12
C LEU A 127 -15.54 -3.32 -4.10
N PHE A 128 -15.12 -3.78 -2.92
CA PHE A 128 -14.45 -5.07 -2.75
C PHE A 128 -15.38 -6.25 -3.06
N ASN A 129 -16.62 -6.23 -2.56
CA ASN A 129 -17.62 -7.27 -2.86
C ASN A 129 -18.00 -7.27 -4.35
N PHE A 130 -18.10 -6.11 -4.99
CA PHE A 130 -18.35 -6.01 -6.42
C PHE A 130 -17.20 -6.59 -7.26
N TYR A 131 -15.96 -6.33 -6.87
CA TYR A 131 -14.79 -6.91 -7.51
C TYR A 131 -14.77 -8.45 -7.38
N LEU A 132 -15.14 -9.00 -6.23
CA LEU A 132 -15.31 -10.45 -6.01
C LEU A 132 -16.50 -11.07 -6.75
N PHE A 133 -17.51 -10.27 -7.11
CA PHE A 133 -18.63 -10.77 -7.91
C PHE A 133 -18.29 -10.85 -9.40
N ILE A 134 -17.38 -9.99 -9.87
CA ILE A 134 -16.93 -9.94 -11.28
C ILE A 134 -15.87 -11.00 -11.59
N ASN A 135 -15.11 -11.46 -10.60
CA ASN A 135 -13.97 -12.36 -10.75
C ASN A 135 -14.27 -13.73 -10.15
#